data_AF-A0A017HG31-F1
#
_entry.id   AF-A0A017HG31-F1
#
_cell.length_a   1.000
_cell.length_b   1.000
_cell.length_c   1.000
_cell.angle_alpha   90.00
_cell.angle_beta   90.00
_cell.angle_gamma   90.00
#
_symmetry.space_group_name_H-M   'P 1'
#
loop_
_entity.id
_entity.type
_entity.pdbx_description
1 polymer ?
#
loop_
_entity_poly.entity_id
_entity_poly.type
_entity_poly.pdbx_seq_one_letter_code
_entity_poly.pdbx_strand_id
1 'polypeptide(L)'
;MPSRREKRQTEAAAMATPRTDPVCALCRRPIPPGVPQSAHHLIPKLKGGTHGPQVLLHHICHREIHATLSEAELARAYHTPDALRAHPRLERFIAWVSKRPPGFASKVPGKRRGRG
;
A
#
# COMPACT_ATOMS: atom_id res chain seq x y z
N MET A 1 -47.26 0.21 14.04
CA MET A 1 -46.47 -0.97 13.60
C MET A 1 -45.48 -0.49 12.54
N PRO A 2 -44.18 -0.36 12.86
CA PRO A 2 -43.21 0.19 11.91
C PRO A 2 -43.02 -0.73 10.70
N SER A 3 -42.88 -0.12 9.52
CA SER A 3 -42.85 -0.80 8.22
C SER A 3 -41.64 -1.72 8.07
N ARG A 4 -41.80 -2.80 7.28
CA ARG A 4 -40.72 -3.72 6.88
C ARG A 4 -39.53 -3.01 6.22
N ARG A 5 -39.76 -1.82 5.63
CA ARG A 5 -38.72 -0.96 5.04
C ARG A 5 -37.94 -0.13 6.06
N GLU A 6 -38.54 0.21 7.21
CA GLU A 6 -37.86 0.93 8.29
C GLU A 6 -36.94 0.00 9.10
N LYS A 7 -37.37 -1.24 9.34
CA LYS A 7 -36.52 -2.24 10.02
C LYS A 7 -35.22 -2.54 9.26
N ARG A 8 -35.25 -2.54 7.92
CA ARG A 8 -34.04 -2.74 7.10
C ARG A 8 -33.01 -1.62 7.21
N GLN A 9 -33.42 -0.40 7.55
CA GLN A 9 -32.52 0.76 7.59
C GLN A 9 -31.78 0.87 8.92
N THR A 10 -32.29 0.27 9.99
CA THR A 10 -31.63 0.27 11.31
C THR A 10 -30.67 -0.91 11.49
N GLU A 11 -30.80 -1.99 10.72
CA GLU A 11 -29.90 -3.15 10.78
C GLU A 11 -28.57 -2.94 10.02
N ALA A 12 -28.51 -2.01 9.06
CA ALA A 12 -27.30 -1.71 8.29
C ALA A 12 -26.24 -0.88 9.04
N ALA A 13 -26.59 -0.33 10.21
CA ALA A 13 -25.69 0.48 11.04
C ALA A 13 -24.94 -0.36 12.11
N ALA A 14 -25.28 -1.64 12.27
CA ALA A 14 -24.81 -2.49 13.36
C ALA A 14 -23.74 -3.49 12.93
N MET A 15 -22.62 -3.01 12.36
CA MET A 15 -21.33 -3.71 12.45
C MET A 15 -20.18 -2.72 12.20
N ALA A 16 -20.18 -1.60 12.91
CA ALA A 16 -19.01 -0.74 12.97
C ALA A 16 -18.02 -1.33 13.96
N THR A 17 -17.26 -2.35 13.53
CA THR A 17 -15.94 -2.62 14.10
C THR A 17 -15.22 -1.27 14.20
N PRO A 18 -14.54 -0.92 15.31
CA PRO A 18 -13.78 0.32 15.34
C PRO A 18 -12.87 0.29 14.10
N ARG A 19 -13.12 1.20 13.15
CA ARG A 19 -12.37 1.30 11.90
C ARG A 19 -10.99 1.84 12.26
N THR A 20 -10.15 0.97 12.81
CA THR A 20 -8.72 1.23 12.84
C THR A 20 -8.27 1.32 11.40
N ASP A 21 -7.75 2.48 11.03
CA ASP A 21 -7.23 2.71 9.69
C ASP A 21 -6.23 1.60 9.33
N PRO A 22 -6.36 0.97 8.16
CA PRO A 22 -5.44 -0.08 7.78
C PRO A 22 -4.03 0.48 7.68
N VAL A 23 -3.04 -0.33 8.03
CA VAL A 23 -1.64 0.12 8.11
C VAL A 23 -0.90 -0.22 6.81
N CYS A 24 -0.17 0.76 6.27
CA CYS A 24 0.67 0.56 5.10
C CYS A 24 1.83 -0.40 5.41
N ALA A 25 1.93 -1.50 4.65
CA ALA A 25 2.94 -2.53 4.89
C ALA A 25 4.40 -2.04 4.73
N LEU A 26 4.63 -0.97 3.94
CA LEU A 26 5.95 -0.40 3.73
C LEU A 26 6.34 0.61 4.82
N CYS A 27 5.59 1.71 4.95
CA CYS A 27 5.96 2.81 5.84
C CYS A 27 5.34 2.73 7.25
N ARG A 28 4.50 1.73 7.53
CA ARG A 28 3.82 1.49 8.82
C ARG A 28 2.95 2.64 9.33
N ARG A 29 2.61 3.62 8.50
CA ARG A 29 1.62 4.66 8.81
C ARG A 29 0.20 4.16 8.54
N PRO A 30 -0.81 4.65 9.29
CA PRO A 30 -2.20 4.39 8.97
C PRO A 30 -2.56 4.94 7.58
N ILE A 31 -3.58 4.35 6.96
CA ILE A 31 -4.18 4.81 5.72
C ILE A 31 -5.64 5.22 6.02
N PRO A 32 -5.86 6.48 6.41
CA PRO A 32 -7.21 6.99 6.68
C PRO A 32 -8.14 6.89 5.46
N PRO A 33 -9.46 6.90 5.67
CA PRO A 33 -10.44 7.01 4.59
C PRO A 33 -10.13 8.23 3.70
N GLY A 34 -10.27 8.04 2.38
CA GLY A 34 -10.00 9.10 1.40
C GLY A 34 -8.53 9.28 1.03
N VAL A 35 -7.59 8.63 1.73
CA VAL A 35 -6.18 8.63 1.32
C VAL A 35 -5.96 7.64 0.15
N PRO A 36 -5.32 8.06 -0.96
CA PRO A 36 -5.06 7.17 -2.09
C PRO A 36 -4.21 5.96 -1.70
N GLN A 37 -4.73 4.77 -2.00
CA GLN A 37 -4.13 3.49 -1.65
C GLN A 37 -4.32 2.46 -2.76
N SER A 38 -3.49 1.43 -2.73
CA SER A 38 -3.46 0.38 -3.75
C SER A 38 -2.90 -0.92 -3.20
N ALA A 39 -3.46 -2.05 -3.63
CA ALA A 39 -2.89 -3.37 -3.38
C ALA A 39 -1.66 -3.59 -4.27
N HIS A 40 -0.56 -4.04 -3.65
CA HIS A 40 0.69 -4.36 -4.34
C HIS A 40 0.95 -5.86 -4.25
N HIS A 41 1.30 -6.49 -5.38
CA HIS A 41 1.66 -7.90 -5.42
C HIS A 41 3.15 -8.02 -5.11
N LEU A 42 3.50 -8.74 -4.04
CA LEU A 42 4.90 -8.93 -3.67
C LEU A 42 5.66 -9.80 -4.68
N ILE A 43 4.95 -10.71 -5.34
CA ILE A 43 5.44 -11.47 -6.50
C ILE A 43 4.65 -10.95 -7.71
N PRO A 44 5.30 -10.38 -8.73
CA PRO A 44 4.62 -9.91 -9.93
C PRO A 44 3.80 -11.02 -10.61
N LYS A 45 2.64 -10.69 -11.15
CA LYS A 45 1.76 -11.64 -11.86
C LYS A 45 2.49 -12.39 -12.98
N LEU A 46 3.34 -11.68 -13.73
CA LEU A 46 4.17 -12.23 -14.81
C LEU A 46 5.23 -13.24 -14.34
N LYS A 47 5.46 -13.34 -13.02
CA LYS A 47 6.37 -14.30 -12.37
C LYS A 47 5.62 -15.37 -11.57
N GLY A 48 4.33 -15.58 -11.86
CA GLY A 48 3.49 -16.57 -11.19
C GLY A 48 2.78 -16.07 -9.93
N GLY A 49 2.86 -14.78 -9.62
CA GLY A 49 2.27 -14.20 -8.42
C GLY A 49 0.78 -13.87 -8.50
N THR A 50 0.03 -14.41 -9.47
CA THR A 50 -1.40 -14.09 -9.68
C THR A 50 -2.27 -14.34 -8.45
N HIS A 51 -1.97 -15.38 -7.68
CA HIS A 51 -2.61 -15.70 -6.40
C HIS A 51 -1.65 -15.49 -5.20
N GLY A 52 -0.58 -14.73 -5.42
CA GLY A 52 0.44 -14.48 -4.42
C GLY A 52 0.00 -13.46 -3.36
N PRO A 53 0.77 -13.33 -2.28
CA PRO A 53 0.46 -12.40 -1.21
C PRO A 53 0.44 -10.95 -1.72
N GLN A 54 -0.66 -10.26 -1.41
CA GLN A 54 -0.83 -8.83 -1.66
C GLN A 54 -0.71 -8.06 -0.36
N VAL A 55 -0.18 -6.84 -0.46
CA VAL A 55 -0.11 -5.91 0.67
C VAL A 55 -0.74 -4.58 0.32
N LEU A 56 -1.37 -3.96 1.32
CA LEU A 56 -1.96 -2.64 1.17
C LEU A 56 -0.91 -1.55 1.40
N LEU A 57 -0.83 -0.60 0.47
CA LEU A 57 0.13 0.50 0.51
C LEU A 57 -0.55 1.83 0.17
N HIS A 58 -0.02 2.92 0.74
CA HIS A 58 -0.26 4.26 0.19
C HIS A 58 0.19 4.32 -1.26
N HIS A 59 -0.49 5.11 -2.08
CA HIS A 59 -0.13 5.28 -3.48
C HIS A 59 1.31 5.81 -3.68
N ILE A 60 1.79 6.72 -2.82
CA ILE A 60 3.18 7.21 -2.85
C ILE A 60 4.19 6.08 -2.58
N CYS A 61 3.90 5.20 -1.61
CA CYS A 61 4.75 4.06 -1.29
C CYS A 61 4.79 3.05 -2.45
N HIS A 62 3.64 2.79 -3.07
CA HIS A 62 3.56 1.91 -4.23
C HIS A 62 4.39 2.45 -5.41
N ARG A 63 4.29 3.76 -5.69
CA ARG A 63 5.08 4.41 -6.75
C ARG A 63 6.58 4.35 -6.47
N GLU A 64 7.01 4.52 -5.21
CA GLU A 64 8.44 4.44 -4.87
C GLU A 64 9.00 3.02 -5.07
N ILE A 65 8.23 1.97 -4.77
CA ILE A 65 8.65 0.58 -5.04
C ILE A 65 8.94 0.41 -6.54
N HIS A 66 7.99 0.79 -7.41
CA HIS A 66 8.18 0.65 -8.86
C HIS A 66 9.19 1.62 -9.48
N ALA A 67 9.47 2.75 -8.82
CA ALA A 67 10.55 3.64 -9.23
C ALA A 67 11.94 3.09 -8.85
N THR A 68 12.00 2.25 -7.82
CA THR A 68 13.24 1.70 -7.25
C THR A 68 13.60 0.34 -7.83
N LEU A 69 12.63 -0.58 -7.88
CA LEU A 69 12.83 -1.99 -8.19
C LEU A 69 12.12 -2.38 -9.49
N SER A 70 12.79 -3.19 -10.30
CA SER A 70 12.17 -3.92 -11.39
C SER A 70 11.34 -5.10 -10.88
N GLU A 71 10.43 -5.60 -11.72
CA GLU A 71 9.66 -6.82 -11.41
C GLU A 71 10.57 -8.04 -11.18
N ALA A 72 11.72 -8.10 -11.86
CA ALA A 72 12.68 -9.18 -11.66
C ALA A 72 13.36 -9.11 -10.29
N GLU A 73 13.74 -7.91 -9.83
CA GLU A 73 14.31 -7.70 -8.49
C GLU A 73 13.28 -8.00 -7.40
N LEU A 74 12.02 -7.55 -7.59
CA LEU A 74 10.91 -7.88 -6.70
C LEU A 74 10.76 -9.40 -6.53
N ALA A 75 10.65 -10.14 -7.64
CA ALA A 75 10.46 -11.58 -7.60
C ALA A 75 11.65 -12.34 -6.96
N ARG A 76 12.88 -11.87 -7.19
CA ARG A 76 14.09 -12.60 -6.74
C ARG A 76 14.46 -12.32 -5.28
N ALA A 77 14.44 -11.06 -4.86
CA ALA A 77 15.06 -10.63 -3.60
C ALA A 77 14.15 -9.80 -2.69
N TYR A 78 13.06 -9.24 -3.22
CA TYR A 78 12.22 -8.26 -2.50
C TYR A 78 10.74 -8.64 -2.47
N HIS A 79 10.44 -9.94 -2.37
CA HIS A 79 9.08 -10.50 -2.37
C HIS A 79 8.43 -10.55 -0.98
N THR A 80 8.96 -9.80 0.00
CA THR A 80 8.38 -9.67 1.34
C THR A 80 8.43 -8.21 1.81
N PRO A 81 7.53 -7.77 2.72
CA PRO A 81 7.56 -6.41 3.24
C PRO A 81 8.87 -6.07 3.96
N ASP A 82 9.45 -7.01 4.70
CA ASP A 82 10.73 -6.80 5.37
C ASP A 82 11.89 -6.64 4.40
N ALA A 83 11.94 -7.45 3.32
CA ALA A 83 12.94 -7.26 2.29
C ALA A 83 12.80 -5.88 1.61
N LEU A 84 11.57 -5.45 1.29
CA LEU A 84 11.32 -4.12 0.74
C LEU A 84 11.82 -3.02 1.68
N ARG A 85 11.57 -3.15 2.99
CA ARG A 85 12.03 -2.17 3.99
C ARG A 85 13.55 -2.14 4.14
N ALA A 86 14.22 -3.27 3.92
CA ALA A 86 15.68 -3.38 3.99
C ALA A 86 16.42 -2.80 2.76
N HIS A 87 15.71 -2.50 1.65
CA HIS A 87 16.36 -1.90 0.48
C HIS A 87 16.87 -0.48 0.81
N PRO A 88 18.16 -0.14 0.61
CA PRO A 88 18.73 1.13 1.07
C PRO A 88 18.00 2.40 0.60
N ARG A 89 17.53 2.40 -0.66
CA ARG A 89 16.72 3.51 -1.18
C ARG A 89 15.34 3.60 -0.52
N LEU A 90 14.69 2.46 -0.29
CA LEU A 90 13.35 2.43 0.31
C LEU A 90 13.42 2.77 1.79
N GLU A 91 14.44 2.32 2.51
CA GLU A 91 14.72 2.69 3.90
C GLU A 91 14.81 4.21 4.06
N ARG A 92 15.63 4.88 3.24
CA ARG A 92 15.76 6.35 3.25
C ARG A 92 14.44 7.05 2.95
N PHE A 93 13.68 6.53 1.98
CA PHE A 93 12.35 7.05 1.67
C PHE A 93 11.39 6.86 2.84
N ILE A 94 11.38 5.69 3.49
CA ILE A 94 10.53 5.38 4.63
C ILE A 94 10.83 6.32 5.79
N ALA A 95 12.11 6.53 6.10
CA ALA A 95 12.55 7.45 7.16
C ALA A 95 12.15 8.92 6.90
N TRP A 96 12.05 9.32 5.62
CA TRP A 96 11.58 10.64 5.24
C TRP A 96 10.05 10.75 5.26
N VAL A 97 9.33 9.76 4.72
CA VAL A 97 7.87 9.79 4.59
C VAL A 97 7.16 9.56 5.93
N SER A 98 7.79 8.84 6.87
CA SER A 98 7.27 8.62 8.22
C SER A 98 7.06 9.93 8.99
N LYS A 99 7.83 10.97 8.65
CA LYS A 99 7.73 12.32 9.23
C LYS A 99 6.63 13.19 8.61
N ARG A 100 5.84 12.64 7.68
CA ARG A 100 4.79 13.37 6.94
C ARG A 100 3.40 12.88 7.34
N PRO A 101 2.36 13.73 7.24
CA PRO A 101 0.97 13.32 7.48
C PRO A 101 0.56 12.09 6.64
N PRO A 102 -0.34 11.21 7.12
CA PRO A 102 -0.77 10.01 6.41
C PRO A 102 -1.28 10.25 4.99
N GLY A 103 -1.98 11.37 4.76
CA GLY A 103 -2.48 11.79 3.45
C GLY A 103 -1.45 12.48 2.54
N PHE A 104 -0.19 12.59 2.96
CA PHE A 104 0.83 13.31 2.20
C PHE A 104 1.11 12.63 0.84
N ALA A 105 1.05 13.42 -0.23
CA ALA A 105 1.38 13.01 -1.58
C ALA A 105 2.53 13.88 -2.13
N SER A 106 3.45 13.25 -2.86
CA SER A 106 4.52 13.94 -3.58
C SER A 106 4.82 13.22 -4.89
N LYS A 107 5.52 13.92 -5.80
CA LYS A 107 6.03 13.31 -7.02
C LYS A 107 7.20 12.39 -6.67
N VAL A 108 7.08 11.12 -7.03
CA VAL A 108 8.19 10.16 -6.99
C VAL A 108 9.01 10.34 -8.28
N PRO A 109 10.30 10.69 -8.21
CA PRO A 109 11.16 10.75 -9.38
C PRO A 109 11.24 9.37 -10.03
N GLY A 110 10.89 9.28 -11.31
CA GLY A 110 10.92 8.03 -12.06
C GLY A 110 12.33 7.42 -12.15
N LYS A 111 12.41 6.13 -12.47
CA LYS A 111 13.68 5.43 -12.71
C LYS A 111 14.47 6.19 -13.77
N ARG A 112 15.61 6.77 -13.39
CA ARG A 112 16.52 7.40 -14.36
C ARG A 112 16.97 6.29 -15.31
N ARG A 113 16.58 6.37 -16.58
CA ARG A 113 17.14 5.49 -17.62
C ARG A 113 18.64 5.79 -17.64
N GLY A 114 19.46 4.78 -17.36
CA GLY A 114 20.90 4.89 -17.58
C GLY A 114 21.10 5.29 -19.03
N ARG A 115 21.75 6.43 -19.27
CA ARG A 115 22.30 6.72 -20.59
C ARG A 115 23.40 5.69 -20.81
N GLY A 116 23.05 4.63 -21.54
CA GLY A 116 24.03 3.84 -22.27
C GLY A 116 24.51 4.62 -23.49
#